data_AF-A0AAP0J0Y0-F1
#
_entry.id   AF-A0AAP0J0Y0-F1
#
_cell.length_a   1.000
_cell.length_b   1.000
_cell.length_c   1.000
_cell.angle_alpha   90.00
_cell.angle_beta   90.00
_cell.angle_gamma   90.00
#
_symmetry.space_group_name_H-M   'P 1'
#
loop_
_entity.id
_entity.type
_entity.pdbx_description
1 polymer ?
#
loop_
_entity_poly.entity_id
_entity_poly.type
_entity_poly.pdbx_seq_one_letter_code
_entity_poly.pdbx_strand_id
1 'polypeptide(L)' 'MLLQRMLEEEAREMRSGWTEEGIMKCLKTRSNDASLGNDQENTICTICQDEYQIEDMIGTLDCQHEFHRDSH' A
#
# COMPACT_ATOMS: atom_id res chain seq x y z
N MET A 1 -29.97 3.46 11.84
CA MET A 1 -30.04 4.30 10.61
C MET A 1 -29.30 5.65 10.71
N LEU A 2 -29.00 6.18 11.91
CA LEU A 2 -28.12 7.37 12.04
C LEU A 2 -26.64 6.99 12.14
N LEU A 3 -26.30 5.92 12.89
CA LEU A 3 -24.93 5.43 13.04
C LEU A 3 -24.26 5.05 11.70
N GLN A 4 -24.99 4.35 10.82
CA GLN A 4 -24.45 3.96 9.52
C GLN A 4 -24.14 5.16 8.62
N ARG A 5 -25.00 6.20 8.63
CA ARG A 5 -24.74 7.44 7.89
C ARG A 5 -23.51 8.16 8.42
N MET A 6 -23.29 8.18 9.73
CA MET A 6 -22.09 8.81 10.31
C MET A 6 -20.79 8.10 9.87
N LEU A 7 -20.78 6.76 9.84
CA LEU A 7 -19.63 5.98 9.36
C LEU A 7 -19.35 6.20 7.86
N GLU A 8 -20.40 6.25 7.05
CA GLU A 8 -20.27 6.47 5.60
C GLU A 8 -19.74 7.87 5.28
N GLU A 9 -20.18 8.89 6.02
CA GLU A 9 -19.71 10.27 5.87
C GLU A 9 -18.27 10.44 6.39
N GLU A 10 -17.91 9.84 7.52
CA GLU A 10 -16.53 9.84 8.01
C GLU A 10 -15.57 9.18 7.03
N ALA A 11 -15.97 8.03 6.45
CA ALA A 11 -15.20 7.37 5.41
C ALA A 11 -15.14 8.20 4.11
N ARG A 12 -16.15 9.01 3.81
CA ARG A 12 -16.17 9.91 2.64
C ARG A 12 -15.17 11.05 2.82
N GLU A 13 -15.14 11.66 3.99
CA GLU A 13 -14.16 12.70 4.36
C GLU A 13 -12.73 12.14 4.35
N MET A 14 -12.53 10.91 4.81
CA MET A 14 -11.22 10.24 4.74
C MET A 14 -10.76 10.06 3.29
N ARG A 15 -11.67 9.74 2.36
CA ARG A 15 -11.34 9.54 0.93
C ARG A 15 -11.12 10.85 0.18
N SER A 16 -11.79 11.94 0.54
CA SER A 16 -11.72 13.21 -0.20
C SER A 16 -10.36 13.91 -0.09
N GLY A 17 -9.55 13.56 0.93
CA GLY A 17 -8.24 14.14 1.16
C GLY A 17 -7.08 13.56 0.33
N TRP A 18 -7.28 12.45 -0.37
CA TRP A 18 -6.19 11.76 -1.07
C TRP A 18 -6.46 11.74 -2.58
N THR A 19 -5.76 12.60 -3.32
CA THR A 19 -5.71 12.50 -4.78
C THR A 19 -4.69 11.45 -5.19
N GLU A 20 -4.92 10.79 -6.32
CA GLU A 20 -3.96 9.83 -6.91
C GLU A 20 -2.59 10.48 -7.13
N GLU A 21 -2.57 11.74 -7.57
CA GLU A 21 -1.33 12.54 -7.71
C GLU A 21 -0.60 12.72 -6.37
N GLY A 22 -1.34 12.97 -5.28
CA GLY A 22 -0.76 13.11 -3.94
C GLY A 22 -0.14 11.81 -3.45
N ILE A 23 -0.80 10.68 -3.71
CA ILE A 23 -0.28 9.35 -3.38
C ILE A 23 0.98 9.05 -4.20
N MET A 24 0.96 9.32 -5.50
CA MET A 24 2.08 9.03 -6.40
C MET A 24 3.35 9.84 -6.06
N LYS A 25 3.20 11.05 -5.52
CA LYS A 25 4.34 11.89 -5.06
C LYS A 25 5.10 11.27 -3.89
N CYS A 26 4.41 10.50 -3.04
CA CYS A 26 5.00 9.89 -1.85
C CYS A 26 5.28 8.38 -2.04
N LEU A 27 5.03 7.85 -3.24
CA LEU A 27 5.20 6.44 -3.56
C LEU A 27 6.54 6.20 -4.26
N LYS A 28 7.36 5.35 -3.67
CA LYS A 28 8.56 4.79 -4.30
C LYS A 28 8.26 3.36 -4.73
N THR A 29 8.84 2.90 -5.83
CA THR A 29 8.57 1.55 -6.35
C THR A 29 9.86 0.81 -6.65
N ARG A 30 9.89 -0.49 -6.33
CA ARG A 30 10.99 -1.40 -6.67
C ARG A 30 10.43 -2.75 -7.12
N SER A 31 11.18 -3.47 -7.95
CA SER A 31 10.93 -4.88 -8.19
C SER A 31 11.46 -5.72 -7.03
N ASN A 32 10.74 -6.76 -6.65
CA ASN A 32 11.24 -7.79 -5.76
C ASN A 32 12.10 -8.77 -6.57
N ASP A 33 13.42 -8.59 -6.55
CA ASP A 33 14.34 -9.52 -7.20
C ASP A 33 14.98 -10.46 -6.18
N ALA A 34 15.23 -11.71 -6.59
CA ALA A 34 15.84 -12.72 -5.74
C ALA A 34 17.30 -12.41 -5.32
N SER A 35 17.91 -11.35 -5.89
CA SER A 35 19.33 -11.01 -5.70
C SER A 35 19.54 -9.99 -4.59
N LEU A 36 18.52 -9.18 -4.29
CA LEU A 36 18.43 -8.33 -3.10
C LEU A 36 18.10 -9.23 -1.92
N GLY A 37 19.15 -9.82 -1.35
CA GLY A 37 19.09 -10.70 -0.19
C GLY A 37 18.09 -10.24 0.87
N ASN A 38 17.36 -11.22 1.38
CA ASN A 38 16.26 -11.23 2.34
C ASN A 38 16.56 -10.59 3.72
N ASP A 39 17.20 -9.42 3.76
CA ASP A 39 17.49 -8.66 4.97
C ASP A 39 16.34 -7.71 5.36
N GLN A 40 15.19 -7.81 4.68
CA GLN A 40 14.00 -7.01 4.96
C GLN A 40 13.05 -7.81 5.83
N GLU A 41 12.77 -7.31 7.04
CA GLU A 41 11.76 -7.88 7.96
C GLU A 41 10.36 -7.99 7.34
N ASN A 42 10.11 -7.28 6.23
CA ASN A 42 8.80 -7.19 5.60
C ASN A 42 8.72 -8.07 4.34
N THR A 43 8.52 -9.37 4.52
CA THR A 43 8.37 -10.35 3.43
C THR A 43 6.93 -10.49 2.91
N ILE A 44 5.99 -9.77 3.53
CA ILE A 44 4.54 -9.88 3.30
C ILE A 44 3.97 -8.49 3.00
N CYS A 45 3.04 -8.45 2.05
CA CYS A 45 2.29 -7.25 1.72
C CYS A 45 1.33 -6.85 2.84
N THR A 46 1.43 -5.60 3.32
CA THR A 46 0.58 -5.09 4.41
C THR A 46 -0.92 -5.03 4.03
N ILE A 47 -1.24 -5.02 2.72
CA ILE A 47 -2.61 -4.88 2.22
C ILE A 47 -3.30 -6.24 2.08
N CYS A 48 -2.73 -7.17 1.31
CA CYS A 48 -3.33 -8.49 1.09
C CYS A 48 -2.89 -9.56 2.10
N GLN A 49 -1.80 -9.31 2.84
CA GLN A 49 -1.17 -10.27 3.77
C GLN A 49 -0.56 -11.51 3.07
N ASP A 50 -0.27 -11.40 1.78
CA ASP A 50 0.44 -12.43 1.01
C ASP A 50 1.94 -12.14 0.85
N GLU A 51 2.73 -13.19 0.67
CA GLU A 51 4.17 -13.12 0.44
C GLU A 51 4.51 -12.49 -0.92
N TYR A 52 5.59 -11.70 -0.94
CA TYR A 52 6.13 -11.16 -2.19
C TYR A 52 6.80 -12.25 -3.03
N GLN A 53 6.41 -12.33 -4.29
CA GLN A 53 7.02 -13.20 -5.30
C GLN A 53 8.13 -12.47 -6.05
N ILE A 54 8.99 -13.25 -6.71
CA ILE A 54 10.01 -12.71 -7.61
C ILE A 54 9.28 -11.97 -8.74
N GLU A 55 9.79 -10.79 -9.11
CA GLU A 55 9.20 -9.86 -10.09
C GLU A 55 7.99 -9.06 -9.60
N ASP A 56 7.52 -9.25 -8.36
CA ASP A 56 6.47 -8.39 -7.80
C ASP A 56 6.91 -6.93 -7.76
N MET A 57 6.01 -6.04 -8.14
CA MET A 57 6.21 -4.60 -8.00
C MET A 57 5.81 -4.19 -6.59
N ILE A 58 6.78 -3.74 -5.80
CA ILE A 58 6.59 -3.30 -4.43
C ILE A 58 6.50 -1.78 -4.39
N GLY A 59 5.42 -1.27 -3.83
CA GLY A 59 5.25 0.13 -3.45
C GLY A 59 5.70 0.38 -2.01
N THR A 60 6.46 1.43 -1.79
CA THR A 60 6.92 1.88 -0.47
C THR A 60 6.49 3.33 -0.25
N LEU A 61 5.78 3.58 0.85
CA LEU A 61 5.40 4.94 1.28
C LEU A 61 6.53 5.57 2.11
N ASP A 62 6.49 6.90 2.30
CA ASP A 62 7.46 7.59 3.15
C ASP A 62 7.43 7.15 4.64
N CYS A 63 6.32 6.56 5.09
CA CYS A 63 6.23 5.91 6.40
C CYS A 63 6.86 4.50 6.44
N GLN A 64 7.58 4.10 5.38
CA GLN A 64 8.31 2.83 5.22
C GLN A 64 7.44 1.57 5.13
N HIS A 65 6.11 1.70 5.06
CA HIS A 65 5.24 0.56 4.79
C HIS A 65 5.33 0.15 3.33
N GLU A 66 5.44 -1.17 3.12
CA GLU A 66 5.51 -1.80 1.81
C GLU A 66 4.22 -2.58 1.48
N PHE A 67 3.88 -2.59 0.19
CA PHE A 67 2.69 -3.26 -0.36
C PHE A 67 2.89 -3.62 -1.84
N HIS A 68 2.09 -4.53 -2.39
CA HIS A 68 2.05 -4.76 -3.84
C HIS A 68 1.52 -3.52 -4.55
N ARG A 69 2.33 -2.93 -5.44
CA ARG A 69 1.93 -1.78 -6.26
C ARG A 69 0.71 -2.10 -7.11
N ASP A 70 0.70 -3.28 -7.70
CA ASP A 70 -0.36 -3.76 -8.57
C ASP A 70 -1.20 -4.81 -7.84
N SER A 71 -2.51 -4.60 -7.78
CA SER A 71 -3.44 -5.52 -7.14
C SER A 71 -3.51 -6.83 -7.94
N HIS A 72 -3.29 -7.96 -7.26
CA HIS A 72 -3.53 -9.30 -7.79
C HIS A 72 -5.02 -9.67 -7.73
#